data_AF-A0A349HFS1-F1
#
_entry.id   AF-A0A349HFS1-F1
#
_cell.length_a   1.000
_cell.length_b   1.000
_cell.length_c   1.000
_cell.angle_alpha   90.00
_cell.angle_beta   90.00
_cell.angle_gamma   90.00
#
_symmetry.space_group_name_H-M   'P 1'
#
loop_
_entity.id
_entity.type
_entity.pdbx_description
1 polymer ?
#
loop_
_entity_poly.entity_id
_entity_poly.type
_entity_poly.pdbx_seq_one_letter_code
_entity_poly.pdbx_strand_id
1 'polypeptide(L)'
;MKRFLIVIIASLLLMAQGCDKPDDNRSEVIDKARSNFISGFYSDSEKGFERYLQDNPQGEYRLEAWNYLVKIAAEVRHDSDRGAAILEAMYLEFGHKPEEASTLKRQLAEMYIRTGQYKAAVEALEKSLEYAGQSQERLDESRTMLAESFRKLRNYDLAIYTYNDIAKSTDNNVIKARALFEMAHTLTLIQAWERAESELEKLLKMDGVPEDIHAEAAFMLADIYEDRHEYKRAAELLEQIADTYPNPYAVRYKLDYLEKRF
;
A
#
# COMPACT_ATOMS: atom_id res chain seq x y z
N MET A 1 20.50 -10.70 -73.09
CA MET A 1 20.99 -10.84 -71.70
C MET A 1 21.31 -9.50 -71.00
N LYS A 2 21.87 -8.48 -71.68
CA LYS A 2 22.17 -7.17 -71.04
C LYS A 2 20.97 -6.26 -70.71
N ARG A 3 19.79 -6.47 -71.34
CA ARG A 3 18.57 -5.67 -71.05
C ARG A 3 17.76 -6.17 -69.85
N PHE A 4 17.82 -7.47 -69.52
CA PHE A 4 17.14 -8.02 -68.34
C PHE A 4 17.88 -7.71 -67.04
N LEU A 5 19.20 -7.54 -67.09
CA LEU A 5 20.02 -7.20 -65.91
C LEU A 5 19.76 -5.77 -65.39
N ILE A 6 19.39 -4.83 -66.28
CA ILE A 6 19.15 -3.43 -65.92
C ILE A 6 17.78 -3.26 -65.23
N VAL A 7 16.78 -4.09 -65.57
CA VAL A 7 15.45 -4.04 -64.95
C VAL A 7 15.48 -4.58 -63.51
N ILE A 8 16.30 -5.59 -63.23
CA ILE A 8 16.45 -6.15 -61.87
C ILE A 8 17.18 -5.17 -60.93
N ILE A 9 18.17 -4.42 -61.44
CA ILE A 9 18.87 -3.39 -60.67
C ILE A 9 17.97 -2.17 -60.41
N ALA A 10 17.10 -1.81 -61.36
CA ALA A 10 16.12 -0.74 -61.17
C ALA A 10 15.00 -1.10 -60.17
N SER A 11 14.61 -2.38 -60.05
CA SER A 11 13.65 -2.83 -59.03
C SER A 11 14.25 -2.97 -57.62
N LEU A 12 15.57 -3.18 -57.51
CA LEU A 12 16.29 -3.24 -56.23
C LEU A 12 16.63 -1.85 -55.67
N LEU A 13 16.70 -0.82 -56.51
CA LEU A 13 16.88 0.58 -56.10
C LEU A 13 15.59 1.27 -55.62
N LEU A 14 14.41 0.66 -55.85
CA LEU A 14 13.14 1.14 -55.32
C LEU A 14 12.81 0.59 -53.92
N MET A 15 13.55 -0.40 -53.41
CA MET A 15 13.44 -0.85 -52.01
C MET A 15 14.44 -0.16 -51.07
N ALA A 16 15.24 0.76 -51.59
CA ALA A 16 16.20 1.56 -50.83
C ALA A 16 15.74 3.02 -50.64
N GLN A 17 14.44 3.29 -50.73
CA GLN A 17 13.88 4.37 -49.91
C GLN A 17 13.90 3.85 -48.47
N GLY A 18 15.04 4.07 -47.83
CA GLY A 18 15.24 3.81 -46.43
C GLY A 18 14.07 4.39 -45.65
N CYS A 19 13.64 3.64 -44.65
CA CYS A 19 12.83 4.17 -43.57
C CYS A 19 13.42 5.52 -43.17
N ASP A 20 12.78 6.62 -43.55
CA ASP A 20 12.81 7.81 -42.71
C ASP A 20 12.41 7.27 -41.34
N LYS A 21 13.36 7.30 -40.39
CA LYS A 21 12.96 7.20 -38.99
C LYS A 21 11.93 8.31 -38.85
N PRO A 22 10.65 8.00 -38.55
CA PRO A 22 9.68 9.04 -38.33
C PRO A 22 10.31 9.94 -37.28
N ASP A 23 10.36 11.23 -37.59
CA ASP A 23 10.84 12.31 -36.72
C ASP A 23 10.47 11.96 -35.28
N ASP A 24 11.43 12.03 -34.35
CA ASP A 24 11.33 11.50 -32.97
C ASP A 24 10.37 12.35 -32.09
N ASN A 25 9.24 12.75 -32.66
CA ASN A 25 8.13 13.44 -32.02
C ASN A 25 7.49 12.57 -30.92
N ARG A 26 7.80 11.26 -30.86
CA ARG A 26 7.36 10.35 -29.79
C ARG A 26 8.02 10.70 -28.46
N SER A 27 9.31 11.04 -28.46
CA SER A 27 10.03 11.49 -27.26
C SER A 27 9.66 12.93 -26.89
N GLU A 28 9.47 13.80 -27.88
CA GLU A 28 9.15 15.22 -27.65
C GLU A 28 7.85 15.42 -26.86
N VAL A 29 6.78 14.69 -27.21
CA VAL A 29 5.48 14.82 -26.51
C VAL A 29 5.60 14.44 -25.04
N ILE A 30 6.30 13.34 -24.73
CA ILE A 30 6.46 12.91 -23.35
C ILE A 30 7.45 13.78 -22.57
N ASP A 31 8.53 14.25 -23.19
CA ASP A 31 9.48 15.18 -22.57
C ASP A 31 8.82 16.50 -22.20
N LYS A 32 7.94 17.01 -23.06
CA LYS A 32 7.13 18.18 -22.76
C LYS A 32 6.16 17.92 -21.59
N ALA A 33 5.52 16.75 -21.55
CA ALA A 33 4.62 16.38 -20.45
C ALA A 33 5.37 16.29 -19.10
N ARG A 34 6.60 15.73 -19.10
CA ARG A 34 7.51 15.70 -17.95
C ARG A 34 7.92 17.10 -17.50
N SER A 35 8.34 17.94 -18.45
CA SER A 35 8.73 19.34 -18.16
C SER A 35 7.59 20.13 -17.52
N ASN A 36 6.37 19.97 -18.04
CA ASN A 36 5.17 20.56 -17.46
C ASN A 36 4.91 20.04 -16.04
N PHE A 37 5.09 18.74 -15.79
CA PHE A 37 4.94 18.15 -14.45
C PHE A 37 5.90 18.79 -13.45
N ILE A 38 7.18 18.86 -13.79
CA ILE A 38 8.24 19.44 -12.95
C ILE A 38 7.97 20.93 -12.69
N SER A 39 7.43 21.63 -13.69
CA SER A 39 7.09 23.05 -13.59
C SER A 39 5.77 23.32 -12.85
N GLY A 40 5.07 22.29 -12.38
CA GLY A 40 3.78 22.41 -11.69
C GLY A 40 2.59 22.67 -12.60
N PHE A 41 2.76 22.63 -13.92
CA PHE A 41 1.69 22.76 -14.91
C PHE A 41 0.96 21.42 -15.10
N TYR A 42 0.35 20.92 -14.02
CA TYR A 42 -0.23 19.58 -13.98
C TYR A 42 -1.35 19.33 -14.99
N SER A 43 -2.16 20.36 -15.30
CA SER A 43 -3.22 20.24 -16.33
C SER A 43 -2.65 20.05 -17.74
N ASP A 44 -1.53 20.71 -18.08
CA ASP A 44 -0.89 20.55 -19.38
C ASP A 44 -0.02 19.29 -19.43
N SER A 45 0.54 18.89 -18.29
CA SER A 45 1.24 17.63 -18.11
C SER A 45 0.30 16.43 -18.34
N GLU A 46 -0.87 16.43 -17.69
CA GLU A 46 -1.89 15.40 -17.86
C GLU A 46 -2.31 15.26 -19.33
N LYS A 47 -2.68 16.36 -20.00
CA LYS A 47 -3.01 16.35 -21.43
C LYS A 47 -1.88 15.79 -22.29
N GLY A 48 -0.63 16.10 -21.93
CA GLY A 48 0.55 15.59 -22.61
C GLY A 48 0.69 14.07 -22.48
N PHE A 49 0.53 13.53 -21.27
CA PHE A 49 0.57 12.09 -21.04
C PHE A 49 -0.62 11.35 -21.64
N GLU A 50 -1.84 11.88 -21.55
CA GLU A 50 -3.03 11.32 -22.22
C GLU A 50 -2.82 11.26 -23.74
N ARG A 51 -2.33 12.35 -24.34
CA ARG A 51 -2.01 12.39 -25.77
C ARG A 51 -0.92 11.39 -26.14
N TYR A 52 0.13 11.28 -25.33
CA TYR A 52 1.17 10.27 -25.56
C TYR A 52 0.57 8.86 -25.60
N LEU A 53 -0.30 8.52 -24.64
CA LEU A 53 -0.96 7.22 -24.59
C LEU A 53 -1.90 6.96 -25.79
N GLN A 54 -2.55 8.00 -26.30
CA GLN A 54 -3.41 7.90 -27.49
C GLN A 54 -2.59 7.70 -28.77
N ASP A 55 -1.55 8.50 -28.96
CA ASP A 55 -0.78 8.54 -30.21
C ASP A 55 0.24 7.39 -30.31
N ASN A 56 0.61 6.78 -29.16
CA ASN A 56 1.66 5.76 -29.08
C ASN A 56 1.17 4.46 -28.39
N PRO A 57 0.29 3.66 -29.03
CA PRO A 57 -0.27 2.42 -28.45
C PRO A 57 0.77 1.34 -28.13
N GLN A 58 1.97 1.43 -28.71
CA GLN A 58 3.11 0.52 -28.45
C GLN A 58 4.35 1.30 -27.99
N GLY A 59 4.15 2.51 -27.44
CA GLY A 59 5.25 3.33 -26.92
C GLY A 59 5.95 2.70 -25.72
N GLU A 60 7.26 2.91 -25.61
CA GLU A 60 8.05 2.36 -24.50
C GLU A 60 7.76 3.04 -23.15
N TYR A 61 7.30 4.31 -23.18
CA TYR A 61 7.03 5.10 -21.97
C TYR A 61 5.57 5.07 -21.53
N ARG A 62 4.77 4.11 -22.00
CA ARG A 62 3.35 4.03 -21.65
C ARG A 62 3.15 3.82 -20.15
N LEU A 63 3.92 2.91 -19.55
CA LEU A 63 3.87 2.66 -18.11
C LEU A 63 4.17 3.93 -17.31
N GLU A 64 5.17 4.70 -17.75
CA GLU A 64 5.54 5.98 -17.14
C GLU A 64 4.42 7.01 -17.26
N ALA A 65 3.86 7.17 -18.46
CA ALA A 65 2.75 8.11 -18.69
C ALA A 65 1.55 7.78 -17.79
N TRP A 66 1.16 6.51 -17.69
CA TRP A 66 0.13 6.06 -16.77
C TRP A 66 0.47 6.38 -15.30
N ASN A 67 1.70 6.12 -14.85
CA ASN A 67 2.14 6.44 -13.49
C ASN A 67 2.02 7.93 -13.18
N TYR A 68 2.40 8.81 -14.10
CA TYR A 68 2.21 10.26 -13.91
C TYR A 68 0.74 10.65 -13.85
N LEU A 69 -0.14 10.03 -14.66
CA LEU A 69 -1.58 10.30 -14.59
C LEU A 69 -2.16 9.90 -13.23
N VAL A 70 -1.79 8.72 -12.71
CA VAL A 70 -2.19 8.29 -11.35
C VAL A 70 -1.68 9.30 -10.32
N LYS A 71 -0.40 9.70 -10.40
CA LYS A 71 0.19 10.68 -9.48
C LYS A 71 -0.52 12.03 -9.51
N ILE A 72 -0.82 12.57 -10.69
CA ILE A 72 -1.55 13.84 -10.84
C ILE A 72 -2.96 13.71 -10.23
N ALA A 73 -3.67 12.62 -10.51
CA ALA A 73 -5.02 12.42 -9.98
C ALA A 73 -5.03 12.22 -8.46
N ALA A 74 -4.26 11.24 -7.97
CA ALA A 74 -4.34 10.78 -6.59
C ALA A 74 -3.55 11.64 -5.60
N GLU A 75 -2.36 12.13 -5.98
CA GLU A 75 -1.48 12.87 -5.05
C GLU A 75 -1.63 14.38 -5.18
N VAL A 76 -1.70 14.91 -6.40
CA VAL A 76 -1.76 16.36 -6.62
C VAL A 76 -3.19 16.90 -6.45
N ARG A 77 -4.18 16.19 -7.00
CA ARG A 77 -5.58 16.62 -6.94
C ARG A 77 -6.36 15.98 -5.79
N HIS A 78 -5.77 15.01 -5.10
CA HIS A 78 -6.42 14.21 -4.06
C HIS A 78 -7.72 13.54 -4.52
N ASP A 79 -7.83 13.28 -5.83
CA ASP A 79 -8.96 12.62 -6.46
C ASP A 79 -8.67 11.12 -6.58
N SER A 80 -8.93 10.41 -5.48
CA SER A 80 -8.68 8.97 -5.39
C SER A 80 -9.64 8.15 -6.26
N ASP A 81 -10.85 8.64 -6.54
CA ASP A 81 -11.78 7.97 -7.46
C ASP A 81 -11.27 8.02 -8.90
N ARG A 82 -10.78 9.17 -9.36
CA ARG A 82 -10.10 9.27 -10.66
C ARG A 82 -8.81 8.44 -10.69
N GLY A 83 -8.03 8.46 -9.61
CA GLY A 83 -6.85 7.59 -9.47
C GLY A 83 -7.18 6.11 -9.63
N ALA A 84 -8.26 5.64 -9.01
CA ALA A 84 -8.76 4.28 -9.13
C ALA A 84 -9.13 3.93 -10.58
N ALA A 85 -9.89 4.79 -11.25
CA ALA A 85 -10.28 4.58 -12.65
C ALA A 85 -9.07 4.49 -13.59
N ILE A 86 -8.03 5.31 -13.36
CA ILE A 86 -6.77 5.26 -14.12
C ILE A 86 -6.03 3.93 -13.86
N LEU A 87 -5.96 3.48 -12.60
CA LEU A 87 -5.33 2.21 -12.24
C LEU A 87 -6.07 1.01 -12.83
N GLU A 88 -7.39 1.04 -12.92
CA GLU A 88 -8.18 0.01 -13.59
C GLU A 88 -7.87 -0.06 -15.09
N ALA A 89 -7.81 1.10 -15.76
CA ALA A 89 -7.41 1.16 -17.17
C ALA A 89 -5.97 0.66 -17.38
N MET A 90 -5.06 1.06 -16.50
CA MET A 90 -3.67 0.62 -16.50
C MET A 90 -3.56 -0.90 -16.28
N TYR A 91 -4.41 -1.49 -15.44
CA TYR A 91 -4.47 -2.94 -15.23
C TYR A 91 -4.96 -3.71 -16.47
N LEU A 92 -5.84 -3.13 -17.30
CA LEU A 92 -6.22 -3.77 -18.57
C LEU A 92 -5.02 -3.89 -19.52
N GLU A 93 -4.09 -2.95 -19.47
CA GLU A 93 -2.89 -2.95 -20.30
C GLU A 93 -1.78 -3.84 -19.73
N PHE A 94 -1.47 -3.71 -18.44
CA PHE A 94 -0.30 -4.36 -17.82
C PHE A 94 -0.64 -5.56 -16.93
N GLY A 95 -1.91 -5.89 -16.71
CA GLY A 95 -2.34 -6.96 -15.80
C GLY A 95 -1.91 -8.37 -16.21
N HIS A 96 -1.40 -8.54 -17.44
CA HIS A 96 -0.78 -9.78 -17.91
C HIS A 96 0.63 -10.00 -17.35
N LYS A 97 1.27 -8.98 -16.79
CA LYS A 97 2.59 -9.06 -16.18
C LYS A 97 2.43 -9.16 -14.65
N PRO A 98 2.83 -10.28 -14.02
CA PRO A 98 2.52 -10.54 -12.61
C PRO A 98 3.00 -9.47 -11.60
N GLU A 99 4.18 -8.90 -11.80
CA GLU A 99 4.74 -7.90 -10.87
C GLU A 99 3.97 -6.57 -10.96
N GLU A 100 3.69 -6.10 -12.18
CA GLU A 100 2.89 -4.91 -12.41
C GLU A 100 1.46 -5.14 -11.94
N ALA A 101 0.88 -6.30 -12.24
CA ALA A 101 -0.48 -6.64 -11.86
C ALA A 101 -0.71 -6.62 -10.34
N SER A 102 0.23 -7.18 -9.55
CA SER A 102 0.17 -7.11 -8.09
C SER A 102 0.29 -5.68 -7.59
N THR A 103 1.28 -4.93 -8.08
CA THR A 103 1.49 -3.53 -7.71
C THR A 103 0.26 -2.66 -8.01
N LEU A 104 -0.33 -2.80 -9.18
CA LEU A 104 -1.51 -2.04 -9.60
C LEU A 104 -2.73 -2.37 -8.74
N LYS A 105 -2.94 -3.64 -8.42
CA LYS A 105 -4.07 -4.05 -7.56
C LYS A 105 -3.90 -3.55 -6.12
N ARG A 106 -2.68 -3.55 -5.59
CA ARG A 106 -2.38 -2.93 -4.30
C ARG A 106 -2.64 -1.41 -4.30
N GLN A 107 -2.13 -0.69 -5.29
CA GLN A 107 -2.37 0.76 -5.42
C GLN A 107 -3.86 1.08 -5.61
N LEU A 108 -4.59 0.24 -6.35
CA LEU A 108 -6.03 0.40 -6.52
C LEU A 108 -6.76 0.25 -5.17
N ALA A 109 -6.35 -0.71 -4.35
CA ALA A 109 -6.87 -0.85 -3.00
C ALA A 109 -6.60 0.38 -2.12
N GLU A 110 -5.42 0.99 -2.22
CA GLU A 110 -5.13 2.24 -1.49
C GLU A 110 -6.09 3.37 -1.88
N MET A 111 -6.44 3.49 -3.17
CA MET A 111 -7.45 4.46 -3.61
C MET A 111 -8.80 4.18 -2.96
N TYR A 112 -9.22 2.91 -2.97
CA TYR A 112 -10.48 2.48 -2.37
C TYR A 112 -10.52 2.67 -0.85
N ILE A 113 -9.40 2.45 -0.15
CA ILE A 113 -9.28 2.70 1.29
C ILE A 113 -9.47 4.19 1.58
N ARG A 114 -8.84 5.08 0.78
CA ARG A 114 -8.96 6.54 0.96
C ARG A 114 -10.38 7.06 0.76
N THR A 115 -11.18 6.41 -0.09
CA THR A 115 -12.58 6.77 -0.34
C THR A 115 -13.58 5.97 0.50
N GLY A 116 -13.10 5.14 1.43
CA GLY A 116 -13.93 4.33 2.33
C GLY A 116 -14.61 3.13 1.65
N GLN A 117 -14.22 2.81 0.41
CA GLN A 117 -14.73 1.68 -0.37
C GLN A 117 -14.04 0.36 0.05
N TYR A 118 -14.12 0.01 1.33
CA TYR A 118 -13.36 -1.11 1.91
C TYR A 118 -13.65 -2.48 1.27
N LYS A 119 -14.86 -2.70 0.74
CA LYS A 119 -15.17 -3.95 0.01
C LYS A 119 -14.35 -4.08 -1.26
N ALA A 120 -14.30 -3.02 -2.07
CA ALA A 120 -13.50 -2.99 -3.29
C ALA A 120 -11.99 -3.07 -2.97
N ALA A 121 -11.56 -2.47 -1.86
CA ALA A 121 -10.19 -2.60 -1.37
C ALA A 121 -9.81 -4.05 -1.05
N VAL A 122 -10.69 -4.79 -0.34
CA VAL A 122 -10.49 -6.22 -0.06
C VAL A 122 -10.33 -7.02 -1.35
N GLU A 123 -11.25 -6.86 -2.31
CA GLU A 123 -11.20 -7.57 -3.60
C GLU A 123 -9.90 -7.29 -4.35
N ALA A 124 -9.46 -6.02 -4.37
CA ALA A 124 -8.21 -5.62 -5.00
C ALA A 124 -6.97 -6.20 -4.27
N LEU A 125 -6.94 -6.21 -2.94
CA LEU A 125 -5.83 -6.76 -2.16
C LEU A 125 -5.74 -8.29 -2.27
N GLU A 126 -6.87 -8.99 -2.21
CA GLU A 126 -6.92 -10.44 -2.45
C GLU A 126 -6.37 -10.75 -3.84
N LYS A 127 -6.77 -9.98 -4.85
CA LYS A 127 -6.25 -10.15 -6.21
C LYS A 127 -4.75 -9.84 -6.30
N SER A 128 -4.26 -8.84 -5.57
CA SER A 128 -2.83 -8.54 -5.49
C SER A 128 -2.04 -9.73 -4.92
N LEU A 129 -2.56 -10.35 -3.85
CA LEU A 129 -1.91 -11.46 -3.14
C LEU A 129 -1.90 -12.78 -3.92
N GLU A 130 -2.72 -12.93 -4.97
CA GLU A 130 -2.68 -14.12 -5.86
C GLU A 130 -1.40 -14.21 -6.71
N TYR A 131 -0.71 -13.08 -6.95
CA TYR A 131 0.48 -13.05 -7.80
C TYR A 131 1.73 -13.47 -7.02
N ALA A 132 2.44 -14.47 -7.53
CA ALA A 132 3.69 -14.96 -6.95
C ALA A 132 4.89 -14.01 -7.21
N GLY A 133 5.98 -14.20 -6.45
CA GLY A 133 7.25 -13.49 -6.65
C GLY A 133 7.35 -12.13 -5.96
N GLN A 134 6.35 -11.77 -5.14
CA GLN A 134 6.40 -10.57 -4.30
C GLN A 134 7.39 -10.76 -3.15
N SER A 135 8.07 -9.68 -2.74
CA SER A 135 8.90 -9.69 -1.53
C SER A 135 8.02 -9.87 -0.29
N GLN A 136 8.57 -10.42 0.79
CA GLN A 136 7.86 -10.57 2.06
C GLN A 136 7.33 -9.22 2.57
N GLU A 137 8.11 -8.14 2.41
CA GLU A 137 7.70 -6.78 2.76
C GLU A 137 6.42 -6.34 2.02
N ARG A 138 6.34 -6.52 0.70
CA ARG A 138 5.13 -6.18 -0.08
C ARG A 138 3.92 -7.05 0.30
N LEU A 139 4.15 -8.31 0.63
CA LEU A 139 3.11 -9.21 1.12
C LEU A 139 2.59 -8.75 2.48
N ASP A 140 3.49 -8.39 3.41
CA ASP A 140 3.15 -7.89 4.74
C ASP A 140 2.37 -6.56 4.66
N GLU A 141 2.79 -5.62 3.80
CA GLU A 141 2.06 -4.37 3.53
C GLU A 141 0.63 -4.64 3.02
N SER A 142 0.51 -5.50 2.00
CA SER A 142 -0.79 -5.83 1.39
C SER A 142 -1.72 -6.52 2.39
N ARG A 143 -1.18 -7.44 3.20
CA ARG A 143 -1.94 -8.14 4.24
C ARG A 143 -2.33 -7.20 5.38
N THR A 144 -1.50 -6.22 5.72
CA THR A 144 -1.81 -5.21 6.74
C THR A 144 -3.02 -4.38 6.29
N MET A 145 -2.99 -3.85 5.06
CA MET A 145 -4.13 -3.13 4.48
C MET A 145 -5.39 -3.99 4.40
N LEU A 146 -5.22 -5.29 4.13
CA LEU A 146 -6.33 -6.24 4.04
C LEU A 146 -6.98 -6.47 5.42
N ALA A 147 -6.18 -6.71 6.45
CA ALA A 147 -6.64 -6.88 7.82
C ALA A 147 -7.35 -5.62 8.34
N GLU A 148 -6.80 -4.44 8.06
CA GLU A 148 -7.42 -3.16 8.38
C GLU A 148 -8.76 -2.98 7.66
N SER A 149 -8.82 -3.31 6.37
CA SER A 149 -10.05 -3.25 5.58
C SER A 149 -11.12 -4.20 6.13
N PHE A 150 -10.75 -5.43 6.50
CA PHE A 150 -11.65 -6.35 7.19
C PHE A 150 -12.16 -5.79 8.51
N ARG A 151 -11.29 -5.18 9.32
CA ARG A 151 -11.68 -4.56 10.59
C ARG A 151 -12.64 -3.39 10.38
N LYS A 152 -12.43 -2.54 9.37
CA LYS A 152 -13.34 -1.45 8.99
C LYS A 152 -14.72 -1.96 8.55
N LEU A 153 -14.75 -3.13 7.91
CA LEU A 153 -15.98 -3.84 7.54
C LEU A 153 -16.61 -4.63 8.71
N ARG A 154 -16.00 -4.60 9.91
CA ARG A 154 -16.40 -5.40 11.08
C ARG A 154 -16.30 -6.92 10.88
N ASN A 155 -15.51 -7.35 9.90
CA ASN A 155 -15.16 -8.76 9.69
C ASN A 155 -13.97 -9.11 10.61
N TYR A 156 -14.23 -9.08 11.92
CA TYR A 156 -13.17 -9.18 12.94
C TYR A 156 -12.42 -10.52 12.88
N ASP A 157 -13.11 -11.63 12.60
CA ASP A 157 -12.46 -12.95 12.50
C ASP A 157 -11.43 -13.00 11.36
N LEU A 158 -11.76 -12.41 10.20
CA LEU A 158 -10.84 -12.34 9.07
C LEU A 158 -9.67 -11.40 9.37
N ALA A 159 -9.92 -10.25 10.01
CA ALA A 159 -8.85 -9.35 10.43
C ALA A 159 -7.87 -10.04 11.39
N ILE A 160 -8.39 -10.72 12.43
CA ILE A 160 -7.58 -11.50 13.39
C ILE A 160 -6.79 -12.60 12.67
N TYR A 161 -7.42 -13.34 11.77
CA TYR A 161 -6.76 -14.37 10.99
C TYR A 161 -5.59 -13.80 10.17
N THR A 162 -5.82 -12.69 9.45
CA THR A 162 -4.80 -12.04 8.61
C THR A 162 -3.65 -11.49 9.45
N TYR A 163 -3.92 -10.82 10.58
CA TYR A 163 -2.83 -10.36 11.48
C TYR A 163 -2.02 -11.52 12.05
N ASN A 164 -2.67 -12.63 12.43
CA ASN A 164 -1.97 -13.82 12.87
C ASN A 164 -1.11 -14.43 11.75
N ASP A 165 -1.54 -14.38 10.48
CA ASP A 165 -0.75 -14.84 9.34
C ASP A 165 0.52 -14.01 9.17
N ILE A 166 0.41 -12.67 9.23
CA ILE A 166 1.55 -11.74 9.19
C ILE A 166 2.54 -12.06 10.31
N ALA A 167 2.06 -12.17 11.56
CA ALA A 167 2.91 -12.43 12.72
C ALA A 167 3.64 -13.80 12.67
N LYS A 168 3.12 -14.75 11.90
CA LYS A 168 3.73 -16.07 11.67
C LYS A 168 4.68 -16.10 10.48
N SER A 169 4.44 -15.30 9.44
CA SER A 169 5.21 -15.34 8.20
C SER A 169 6.39 -14.37 8.16
N THR A 170 6.32 -13.26 8.90
CA THR A 170 7.36 -12.22 8.86
C THR A 170 8.51 -12.53 9.83
N ASP A 171 9.74 -12.35 9.35
CA ASP A 171 10.95 -12.36 10.18
C ASP A 171 11.27 -10.98 10.76
N ASN A 172 10.55 -9.94 10.35
CA ASN A 172 10.75 -8.59 10.84
C ASN A 172 10.02 -8.40 12.18
N ASN A 173 10.77 -8.28 13.27
CA ASN A 173 10.22 -8.11 14.62
C ASN A 173 9.30 -6.88 14.76
N VAL A 174 9.57 -5.80 14.01
CA VAL A 174 8.74 -4.59 14.04
C VAL A 174 7.36 -4.88 13.45
N ILE A 175 7.32 -5.50 12.26
CA ILE A 175 6.07 -5.87 11.57
C ILE A 175 5.30 -6.90 12.42
N LYS A 176 6.01 -7.89 12.97
CA LYS A 176 5.43 -8.91 13.85
C LYS A 176 4.79 -8.30 15.10
N ALA A 177 5.50 -7.41 15.79
CA ALA A 177 4.98 -6.74 16.98
C ALA A 177 3.75 -5.89 16.64
N ARG A 178 3.79 -5.12 15.55
CA ARG A 178 2.64 -4.33 15.10
C ARG A 178 1.43 -5.23 14.76
N ALA A 179 1.65 -6.36 14.09
CA ALA A 179 0.57 -7.30 13.78
C ALA A 179 -0.05 -7.93 15.05
N LEU A 180 0.76 -8.29 16.05
CA LEU A 180 0.26 -8.77 17.35
C LEU A 180 -0.54 -7.70 18.09
N PHE A 181 -0.07 -6.46 18.08
CA PHE A 181 -0.79 -5.32 18.67
C PHE A 181 -2.15 -5.09 18.01
N GLU A 182 -2.18 -4.99 16.67
CA GLU A 182 -3.44 -4.78 15.94
C GLU A 182 -4.40 -5.99 16.06
N MET A 183 -3.86 -7.20 16.19
CA MET A 183 -4.66 -8.38 16.50
C MET A 183 -5.30 -8.29 17.88
N ALA A 184 -4.52 -7.93 18.90
CA ALA A 184 -5.03 -7.73 20.26
C ALA A 184 -6.09 -6.62 20.30
N HIS A 185 -5.84 -5.50 19.64
CA HIS A 185 -6.81 -4.42 19.48
C HIS A 185 -8.10 -4.90 18.80
N THR A 186 -7.99 -5.74 17.77
CA THR A 186 -9.17 -6.31 17.11
C THR A 186 -9.94 -7.25 18.03
N LEU A 187 -9.24 -8.00 18.89
CA LEU A 187 -9.85 -8.88 19.90
C LEU A 187 -10.60 -8.10 20.98
N THR A 188 -10.12 -6.93 21.40
CA THR A 188 -10.85 -6.08 22.38
C THR A 188 -12.16 -5.54 21.80
N LEU A 189 -12.22 -5.26 20.49
CA LEU A 189 -13.47 -4.83 19.82
C LEU A 189 -14.59 -5.88 19.89
N ILE A 190 -14.24 -7.16 20.04
CA ILE A 190 -15.18 -8.28 20.21
C ILE A 190 -15.19 -8.83 21.64
N GLN A 191 -14.61 -8.10 22.60
CA GLN A 191 -14.54 -8.46 24.02
C GLN A 191 -13.87 -9.81 24.30
N ALA A 192 -12.95 -10.24 23.42
CA ALA A 192 -12.16 -11.45 23.61
C ALA A 192 -10.93 -11.16 24.48
N TRP A 193 -11.16 -10.72 25.72
CA TRP A 193 -10.16 -10.14 26.62
C TRP A 193 -8.99 -11.08 26.92
N GLU A 194 -9.25 -12.37 27.18
CA GLU A 194 -8.21 -13.36 27.50
C GLU A 194 -7.28 -13.60 26.31
N ARG A 195 -7.84 -13.57 25.09
CA ARG A 195 -7.04 -13.69 23.87
C ARG A 195 -6.23 -12.41 23.65
N ALA A 196 -6.84 -11.24 23.81
CA ALA A 196 -6.13 -9.96 23.67
C ALA A 196 -4.94 -9.86 24.64
N GLU A 197 -5.16 -10.20 25.92
CA GLU A 197 -4.10 -10.30 26.94
C GLU A 197 -2.97 -11.23 26.48
N SER A 198 -3.30 -12.45 26.04
CA SER A 198 -2.29 -13.43 25.62
C SER A 198 -1.42 -12.90 24.47
N GLU A 199 -2.00 -12.18 23.51
CA GLU A 199 -1.22 -11.61 22.39
C GLU A 199 -0.38 -10.41 22.82
N LEU A 200 -0.88 -9.56 23.72
CA LEU A 200 -0.13 -8.44 24.28
C LEU A 200 1.05 -8.92 25.14
N GLU A 201 0.85 -9.94 25.97
CA GLU A 201 1.94 -10.53 26.76
C GLU A 201 3.03 -11.16 25.88
N LYS A 202 2.67 -11.75 24.75
CA LYS A 202 3.67 -12.25 23.78
C LYS A 202 4.46 -11.09 23.19
N LEU A 203 3.79 -10.01 22.79
CA LEU A 203 4.43 -8.82 22.24
C LEU A 203 5.42 -8.19 23.24
N LEU A 204 5.00 -7.99 24.50
CA LEU A 204 5.85 -7.39 25.53
C LEU A 204 7.08 -8.24 25.91
N LYS A 205 7.11 -9.53 25.52
CA LYS A 205 8.26 -10.44 25.71
C LYS A 205 9.20 -10.48 24.50
N MET A 206 8.89 -9.76 23.42
CA MET A 206 9.72 -9.75 22.21
C MET A 206 10.91 -8.80 22.33
N ASP A 207 12.07 -9.25 21.85
CA ASP A 207 13.26 -8.40 21.75
C ASP A 207 13.24 -7.53 20.49
N GLY A 208 13.81 -6.32 20.57
CA GLY A 208 13.97 -5.41 19.43
C GLY A 208 12.66 -4.78 18.95
N VAL A 209 11.63 -4.74 19.81
CA VAL A 209 10.39 -4.02 19.54
C VAL A 209 10.61 -2.51 19.75
N PRO A 210 10.16 -1.65 18.83
CA PRO A 210 10.16 -0.22 19.02
C PRO A 210 9.44 0.21 20.30
N GLU A 211 9.99 1.21 20.99
CA GLU A 211 9.54 1.66 22.30
C GLU A 211 8.09 2.18 22.28
N ASP A 212 7.67 2.80 21.18
CA ASP A 212 6.29 3.25 20.95
C ASP A 212 5.30 2.08 20.87
N ILE A 213 5.62 1.04 20.09
CA ILE A 213 4.78 -0.18 19.99
C ILE A 213 4.69 -0.88 21.35
N HIS A 214 5.81 -0.98 22.05
CA HIS A 214 5.85 -1.58 23.38
C HIS A 214 4.98 -0.79 24.37
N ALA A 215 5.09 0.54 24.37
CA ALA A 215 4.30 1.40 25.25
C ALA A 215 2.80 1.34 24.93
N GLU A 216 2.42 1.31 23.64
CA GLU A 216 1.03 1.11 23.21
C GLU A 216 0.45 -0.22 23.69
N ALA A 217 1.20 -1.31 23.55
CA ALA A 217 0.78 -2.63 24.00
C ALA A 217 0.61 -2.72 25.52
N ALA A 218 1.56 -2.16 26.28
CA ALA A 218 1.50 -2.12 27.75
C ALA A 218 0.31 -1.29 28.24
N PHE A 219 0.03 -0.15 27.59
CA PHE A 219 -1.14 0.66 27.92
C PHE A 219 -2.44 -0.12 27.69
N MET A 220 -2.59 -0.78 26.54
CA MET A 220 -3.79 -1.59 26.25
C MET A 220 -3.94 -2.77 27.21
N LEU A 221 -2.83 -3.39 27.63
CA LEU A 221 -2.88 -4.47 28.63
C LEU A 221 -3.28 -3.94 30.01
N ALA A 222 -2.84 -2.73 30.38
CA ALA A 222 -3.30 -2.06 31.59
C ALA A 222 -4.81 -1.74 31.54
N ASP A 223 -5.37 -1.39 30.38
CA ASP A 223 -6.83 -1.23 30.19
C ASP A 223 -7.57 -2.55 30.48
N ILE A 224 -7.05 -3.68 30.00
CA ILE A 224 -7.64 -5.00 30.25
C ILE A 224 -7.60 -5.35 31.75
N TYR A 225 -6.47 -5.09 32.42
CA TYR A 225 -6.36 -5.31 33.87
C TYR A 225 -7.26 -4.39 34.68
N GLU A 226 -7.44 -3.13 34.26
CA GLU A 226 -8.39 -2.22 34.91
C GLU A 226 -9.82 -2.74 34.82
N ASP A 227 -10.27 -3.19 33.63
CA ASP A 227 -11.63 -3.73 33.43
C ASP A 227 -11.90 -4.92 34.36
N ARG A 228 -10.87 -5.75 34.59
CA ARG A 228 -10.90 -6.88 35.54
C ARG A 228 -10.64 -6.50 37.00
N HIS A 229 -10.54 -5.21 37.31
CA HIS A 229 -10.29 -4.68 38.65
C HIS A 229 -8.93 -5.08 39.25
N GLU A 230 -7.98 -5.48 38.40
CA GLU A 230 -6.61 -5.83 38.76
C GLU A 230 -5.73 -4.56 38.80
N TYR A 231 -6.17 -3.56 39.56
CA TYR A 231 -5.64 -2.19 39.52
C TYR A 231 -4.14 -2.09 39.79
N LYS A 232 -3.60 -2.94 40.67
CA LYS A 232 -2.16 -2.97 40.96
C LYS A 232 -1.34 -3.40 39.74
N ARG A 233 -1.75 -4.46 39.02
CA ARG A 233 -1.07 -4.91 37.80
C ARG A 233 -1.17 -3.87 36.69
N ALA A 234 -2.32 -3.20 36.58
CA ALA A 234 -2.51 -2.10 35.65
C ALA A 234 -1.54 -0.94 35.94
N ALA A 235 -1.41 -0.54 37.22
CA ALA A 235 -0.49 0.52 37.64
C ALA A 235 0.97 0.14 37.37
N GLU A 236 1.40 -1.07 37.72
CA GLU A 236 2.77 -1.56 37.48
C GLU A 236 3.18 -1.50 36.00
N LEU A 237 2.25 -1.76 35.06
CA LEU A 237 2.50 -1.60 33.63
C LEU A 237 2.62 -0.13 33.21
N LEU A 238 1.73 0.72 33.70
CA LEU A 238 1.70 2.14 33.33
C LEU A 238 2.93 2.89 33.87
N GLU A 239 3.43 2.53 35.05
CA GLU A 239 4.67 3.08 35.62
C GLU A 239 5.87 2.87 34.69
N GLN A 240 5.95 1.69 34.04
CA GLN A 240 7.05 1.35 33.13
C GLN A 240 7.06 2.17 31.84
N ILE A 241 5.93 2.77 31.47
CA ILE A 241 5.76 3.48 30.19
C ILE A 241 5.51 4.97 30.36
N ALA A 242 5.57 5.49 31.59
CA ALA A 242 5.19 6.87 31.91
C ALA A 242 5.98 7.94 31.14
N ASP A 243 7.21 7.64 30.76
CA ASP A 243 8.11 8.55 30.04
C ASP A 243 8.31 8.18 28.56
N THR A 244 7.76 7.04 28.12
CA THR A 244 8.00 6.45 26.79
C THR A 244 6.75 6.42 25.91
N TYR A 245 5.57 6.47 26.55
CA TYR A 245 4.30 6.53 25.85
C TYR A 245 4.10 7.87 25.12
N PRO A 246 3.57 7.90 23.89
CA PRO A 246 3.42 9.13 23.10
C PRO A 246 2.67 10.27 23.80
N ASN A 247 1.77 9.94 24.73
CA ASN A 247 1.06 10.90 25.57
C ASN A 247 1.28 10.63 27.07
N PRO A 248 2.39 11.11 27.67
CA PRO A 248 2.73 10.82 29.06
C PRO A 248 1.69 11.34 30.06
N TYR A 249 0.92 12.38 29.70
CA TYR A 249 -0.18 12.88 30.53
C TYR A 249 -1.33 11.88 30.66
N ALA A 250 -1.65 11.13 29.59
CA ALA A 250 -2.67 10.09 29.63
C ALA A 250 -2.27 8.96 30.59
N VAL A 251 -1.00 8.57 30.57
CA VAL A 251 -0.46 7.56 31.48
C VAL A 251 -0.54 8.02 32.92
N ARG A 252 -0.02 9.23 33.23
CA ARG A 252 -0.01 9.78 34.59
C ARG A 252 -1.42 9.97 35.16
N TYR A 253 -2.35 10.48 34.36
CA TYR A 253 -3.74 10.62 34.78
C TYR A 253 -4.38 9.28 35.17
N LYS A 254 -4.10 8.23 34.38
CA LYS A 254 -4.63 6.89 34.64
C LYS A 254 -3.98 6.25 35.87
N LEU A 255 -2.66 6.42 36.05
CA LEU A 255 -1.95 6.02 37.26
C LEU A 255 -2.57 6.63 38.53
N ASP A 256 -2.72 7.95 38.57
CA ASP A 256 -3.32 8.67 39.71
C ASP A 256 -4.75 8.20 40.04
N TYR A 257 -5.48 7.71 39.04
CA TYR A 257 -6.81 7.13 39.21
C TYR A 257 -6.75 5.71 39.78
N LEU A 258 -5.83 4.87 39.30
CA LEU A 258 -5.68 3.48 39.73
C LEU A 258 -5.13 3.38 41.16
N GLU A 259 -4.16 4.22 41.53
CA GLU A 259 -3.55 4.26 42.87
C GLU A 259 -4.55 4.53 44.01
N LYS A 260 -5.71 5.13 43.69
CA LYS A 260 -6.78 5.38 44.67
C LYS A 260 -7.67 4.17 44.92
N ARG A 261 -7.48 3.07 44.19
CA ARG A 261 -8.36 1.90 44.17
C ARG A 261 -7.73 0.64 44.78
N PHE A 262 -6.51 0.72 45.29
CA PHE A 262 -5.84 -0.33 46.05
C PHE A 262 -5.03 0.27 47.20
#